data_AF-A0A3D0RFY4-F1
#
_entry.id   AF-A0A3D0RFY4-F1
#
_cell.length_a   1.000
_cell.length_b   1.000
_cell.length_c   1.000
_cell.angle_alpha   90.00
_cell.angle_beta   90.00
_cell.angle_gamma   90.00
#
_symmetry.space_group_name_H-M   'P 1'
#
loop_
_entity.id
_entity.type
_entity.pdbx_description
1 polymer ?
#
loop_
_entity_poly.entity_id
_entity_poly.type
_entity_poly.pdbx_seq_one_letter_code
_entity_poly.pdbx_strand_id
1 'polypeptide(L)'
;MRLSELQTGDKAFIVKVNGSGAFRKRILEMGFVRGQEVRSILNAPLKDPIKYGIMEYEVSLRRSEAVLIEISKLKEDVVYAVDNDKTDEPENEVEETDFRDPPLSDESDLKKENNNVIRVALVGNPNAGKTSIFNLASGAHEHVGNYSGVTVDSKEGTLRHNGYKFILTDLPGTYSLSAYSPEELYVRSYIFEEKPDVIVNVVSAS
;
A
#
# COMPACT_ATOMS: atom_id res chain seq x y z
N MET A 1 7.36 9.03 -22.62
CA MET A 1 8.16 9.44 -21.43
C MET A 1 7.45 8.97 -20.16
N ARG A 2 8.09 9.00 -18.99
CA ARG A 2 7.44 8.61 -17.72
C ARG A 2 6.73 9.80 -17.07
N LEU A 3 5.67 9.55 -16.30
CA LEU A 3 4.94 10.60 -15.59
C LEU A 3 5.85 11.33 -14.57
N SER A 4 6.81 10.61 -13.98
CA SER A 4 7.84 11.18 -13.08
C SER A 4 8.76 12.21 -13.76
N GLU A 5 8.79 12.25 -15.08
CA GLU A 5 9.64 13.15 -15.88
C GLU A 5 8.87 14.38 -16.38
N LEU A 6 7.56 14.47 -16.10
CA LEU A 6 6.74 15.60 -16.53
C LEU A 6 7.11 16.88 -15.77
N GLN A 7 7.52 17.91 -16.51
CA GLN A 7 7.94 19.18 -15.93
C GLN A 7 6.75 19.90 -15.26
N THR A 8 7.03 20.57 -14.15
CA THR A 8 6.02 21.35 -13.42
C THR A 8 5.34 22.36 -14.33
N GLY A 9 4.01 22.35 -14.36
CA GLY A 9 3.20 23.22 -15.21
C GLY A 9 2.80 22.57 -16.54
N ASP A 10 3.53 21.56 -17.00
CA ASP A 10 3.22 20.87 -18.26
C ASP A 10 2.04 19.91 -18.13
N LYS A 11 1.43 19.66 -19.29
CA LYS A 11 0.36 18.68 -19.50
C LYS A 11 0.83 17.56 -20.40
N ALA A 12 0.30 16.37 -20.17
CA ALA A 12 0.50 15.20 -21.03
C ALA A 12 -0.72 14.29 -20.96
N PHE A 13 -0.77 13.30 -21.86
CA PHE A 13 -1.81 12.30 -21.93
C PHE A 13 -1.27 10.95 -21.46
N ILE A 14 -2.05 10.23 -20.67
CA ILE A 14 -1.71 8.87 -20.24
C ILE A 14 -1.70 7.94 -21.46
N VAL A 15 -0.59 7.25 -21.69
CA VAL A 15 -0.45 6.25 -22.76
C VAL A 15 -0.70 4.86 -22.19
N LYS A 16 -0.03 4.54 -21.08
CA LYS A 16 -0.09 3.21 -20.47
C LYS A 16 0.23 3.29 -18.98
N VAL A 17 -0.45 2.47 -18.19
CA VAL A 17 -0.07 2.24 -16.79
C VAL A 17 0.60 0.87 -16.74
N ASN A 18 1.92 0.87 -16.52
CA ASN A 18 2.67 -0.36 -16.31
C ASN A 18 2.54 -0.79 -14.85
N GLY A 19 2.67 -2.09 -14.60
CA GLY A 19 2.38 -2.71 -13.32
C GLY A 19 1.18 -3.65 -13.39
N SER A 20 1.09 -4.56 -12.44
CA SER A 20 0.08 -5.63 -12.39
C SER A 20 -0.75 -5.54 -11.11
N GLY A 21 -1.89 -6.24 -11.11
CA GLY A 21 -2.74 -6.41 -9.93
C GLY A 21 -3.25 -5.10 -9.32
N ALA A 22 -3.07 -4.97 -8.00
CA ALA A 22 -3.68 -3.92 -7.18
C ALA A 22 -3.20 -2.50 -7.52
N PHE A 23 -1.91 -2.33 -7.85
CA PHE A 23 -1.37 -1.02 -8.24
C PHE A 23 -2.10 -0.49 -9.48
N ARG A 24 -2.18 -1.30 -10.54
CA ARG A 24 -2.85 -0.92 -11.79
C ARG A 24 -4.33 -0.61 -11.54
N LYS A 25 -5.02 -1.43 -10.73
CA LYS A 25 -6.42 -1.19 -10.36
C LYS A 25 -6.59 0.17 -9.67
N ARG A 26 -5.79 0.45 -8.64
CA ARG A 26 -5.84 1.71 -7.88
C ARG A 26 -5.55 2.94 -8.75
N ILE A 27 -4.53 2.86 -9.60
CA ILE A 27 -4.15 3.97 -10.49
C ILE A 27 -5.26 4.25 -11.52
N LEU A 28 -5.91 3.21 -12.05
CA LEU A 28 -7.07 3.36 -12.94
C LEU A 28 -8.29 3.93 -12.21
N GLU A 29 -8.57 3.49 -10.97
CA GLU A 29 -9.63 4.05 -10.12
C GLU A 29 -9.39 5.54 -9.79
N MET A 30 -8.12 5.93 -9.63
CA MET A 30 -7.69 7.33 -9.51
C MET A 30 -7.71 8.10 -10.84
N GLY A 31 -8.30 7.56 -11.90
CA GLY A 31 -8.53 8.29 -13.14
C GLY A 31 -7.34 8.36 -14.10
N PHE A 32 -6.20 7.72 -13.79
CA PHE A 32 -5.05 7.61 -14.70
C PHE A 32 -5.31 6.56 -15.78
N VAL A 33 -6.36 6.79 -16.56
CA VAL A 33 -6.78 5.95 -17.67
C VAL A 33 -6.14 6.44 -18.96
N ARG A 34 -5.91 5.52 -19.89
CA ARG A 34 -5.33 5.84 -21.20
C ARG A 34 -6.13 6.94 -21.91
N GLY A 35 -5.44 7.92 -22.47
CA GLY A 35 -5.99 9.11 -23.10
C GLY A 35 -6.35 10.24 -22.16
N GLN A 36 -6.33 10.03 -20.84
CA GLN A 36 -6.64 11.08 -19.89
C GLN A 36 -5.54 12.13 -19.84
N GLU A 37 -5.94 13.41 -19.75
CA GLU A 37 -5.01 14.51 -19.52
C GLU A 37 -4.57 14.54 -18.05
N VAL A 38 -3.26 14.66 -17.84
CA VAL A 38 -2.65 14.85 -16.52
C VAL A 38 -1.74 16.08 -16.57
N ARG A 39 -1.78 16.88 -15.50
CA ARG A 39 -0.94 18.07 -15.33
C ARG A 39 0.01 17.90 -14.16
N SER A 40 1.28 18.26 -14.31
CA SER A 40 2.21 18.35 -13.18
C SER A 40 2.00 19.66 -12.44
N ILE A 41 1.68 19.64 -11.14
CA ILE A 41 1.36 20.85 -10.36
C ILE A 41 2.58 21.33 -9.58
N LEU A 42 3.16 20.49 -8.73
CA LEU A 42 4.30 20.83 -7.87
C LEU A 42 5.11 19.58 -7.50
N ASN A 43 6.43 19.74 -7.48
CA ASN A 43 7.31 18.81 -6.76
C ASN A 43 7.39 19.28 -5.30
N ALA A 44 7.14 18.39 -4.33
CA ALA A 44 7.49 18.66 -2.95
C ALA A 44 8.98 19.08 -2.86
N PRO A 45 9.41 19.87 -1.84
CA PRO A 45 10.77 20.40 -1.73
C PRO A 45 11.89 19.35 -1.83
N LEU A 46 11.57 18.07 -1.68
CA LEU A 46 12.48 16.91 -1.77
C LEU A 46 12.25 15.98 -2.99
N LYS A 47 11.47 16.42 -4.00
CA LYS A 47 11.17 15.67 -5.26
C LYS A 47 10.37 14.35 -5.09
N ASP A 48 9.88 14.07 -3.89
CA ASP A 48 8.94 12.98 -3.57
C ASP A 48 8.08 13.39 -2.36
N PRO A 49 6.75 13.20 -2.35
CA PRO A 49 5.88 12.84 -3.50
C PRO A 49 5.68 13.98 -4.51
N ILE A 50 5.21 13.64 -5.71
CA ILE A 50 4.91 14.58 -6.80
C ILE A 50 3.40 14.79 -6.89
N LYS A 51 2.96 16.06 -6.98
CA LYS A 51 1.54 16.41 -7.14
C LYS A 51 1.15 16.51 -8.61
N TYR A 52 0.09 15.80 -8.97
CA TYR A 52 -0.52 15.81 -10.29
C TYR A 52 -1.97 16.26 -10.20
N GLY A 53 -2.40 17.05 -11.18
CA GLY A 53 -3.81 17.33 -11.42
C GLY A 53 -4.36 16.33 -12.43
N ILE A 54 -5.44 15.66 -12.07
CA ILE A 54 -6.14 14.73 -12.94
C ILE A 54 -7.64 14.96 -12.81
N MET A 55 -8.35 15.05 -13.94
CA MET A 55 -9.74 15.52 -13.95
C MET A 55 -9.87 16.88 -13.24
N GLU A 56 -10.72 16.97 -12.20
CA GLU A 56 -10.97 18.17 -11.41
C GLU A 56 -10.34 18.12 -10.01
N TYR A 57 -9.46 17.15 -9.73
CA TYR A 57 -8.82 17.02 -8.41
C TYR A 57 -7.30 16.87 -8.49
N GLU A 58 -6.65 17.08 -7.34
CA GLU A 58 -5.21 16.90 -7.17
C GLU A 58 -4.93 15.56 -6.47
N VAL A 59 -3.88 14.87 -6.91
CA VAL A 59 -3.41 13.63 -6.32
C VAL A 59 -1.90 13.67 -6.16
N SER A 60 -1.41 13.14 -5.04
CA SER A 60 0.03 12.98 -4.81
C SER A 60 0.41 11.55 -5.09
N LEU A 61 1.36 11.34 -6.00
CA LEU A 61 1.95 10.01 -6.26
C LEU A 61 3.40 10.01 -5.80
N ARG A 62 3.84 8.88 -5.24
CA ARG A 62 5.28 8.66 -5.00
C ARG A 62 6.01 8.67 -6.33
N ARG A 63 7.27 9.10 -6.33
CA ARG A 63 8.12 9.08 -7.52
C ARG A 63 8.24 7.66 -8.10
N SER A 64 8.35 6.64 -7.24
CA SER A 64 8.40 5.22 -7.65
C SER A 64 7.14 4.76 -8.38
N GLU A 65 5.98 5.31 -8.03
CA GLU A 65 4.70 5.01 -8.68
C GLU A 65 4.57 5.75 -10.02
N ALA A 66 4.96 7.02 -10.07
CA ALA A 66 4.92 7.83 -11.29
C ALA A 66 5.87 7.32 -12.39
N VAL A 67 6.95 6.61 -12.03
CA VAL A 67 7.85 5.93 -13.01
C VAL A 67 7.11 4.83 -13.77
N LEU A 68 6.06 4.23 -13.22
CA LEU A 68 5.32 3.15 -13.86
C LEU A 68 4.28 3.64 -14.87
N ILE A 69 4.02 4.94 -14.95
CA ILE A 69 3.00 5.51 -15.84
C ILE A 69 3.69 6.13 -17.06
N GLU A 70 3.30 5.69 -18.24
CA GLU A 70 3.75 6.22 -19.53
C GLU A 70 2.82 7.33 -19.99
N ILE A 71 3.42 8.41 -20.46
CA ILE A 71 2.72 9.59 -20.96
C ILE A 71 3.31 10.07 -22.30
N SER A 72 2.50 10.77 -23.07
CA SER A 72 2.92 11.55 -24.24
C SER A 72 2.39 12.97 -24.17
N LYS A 73 3.19 13.94 -24.64
CA LYS A 73 2.74 15.33 -24.82
C LYS A 73 1.83 15.50 -26.04
N LEU A 74 1.87 14.54 -26.98
CA LEU A 74 1.05 14.55 -28.19
C LEU A 74 -0.14 13.60 -28.02
N LYS A 75 -1.35 14.08 -28.31
CA LYS A 75 -2.57 13.29 -28.20
C LYS A 75 -2.65 12.19 -29.27
N GLU A 76 -1.98 12.39 -30.41
CA GLU A 76 -1.92 11.44 -31.53
C GLU A 76 -1.19 10.14 -31.16
N ASP A 77 -0.17 10.19 -30.30
CA ASP A 77 0.58 8.99 -29.87
C ASP A 77 -0.29 8.00 -29.06
N VAL A 78 -1.36 8.49 -28.43
CA VAL A 78 -2.32 7.63 -27.73
C VAL A 78 -3.12 6.79 -28.72
N VAL A 79 -3.36 7.30 -29.93
CA VAL A 79 -4.12 6.63 -31.01
C VAL A 79 -3.24 5.58 -31.71
N TYR A 80 -1.97 5.88 -31.99
CA TYR A 80 -1.05 4.91 -32.61
C TYR A 80 -0.75 3.69 -31.74
N ALA A 81 -0.79 3.83 -30.41
CA ALA A 81 -0.64 2.69 -29.51
C ALA A 81 -1.88 1.75 -29.49
N VAL A 82 -2.97 2.06 -30.22
CA VAL A 82 -4.19 1.22 -30.27
C VAL A 82 -4.02 0.08 -31.27
N ASP A 83 -3.25 0.31 -32.35
CA ASP A 83 -3.12 -0.65 -33.45
C ASP A 83 -2.09 -1.77 -33.21
N ASN A 84 -1.28 -1.69 -32.15
CA ASN A 84 -0.20 -2.66 -31.85
C ASN A 84 -0.54 -3.68 -30.74
N ASP A 85 -1.80 -3.75 -30.27
CA ASP A 85 -2.21 -4.64 -29.15
C ASP A 85 -2.96 -5.89 -29.65
N LYS A 86 -2.46 -6.51 -30.73
CA LYS A 86 -2.80 -7.89 -31.13
C LYS A 86 -1.49 -8.68 -31.18
N THR A 87 -1.51 -9.91 -30.65
CA THR A 87 -0.41 -10.87 -30.36
C THR A 87 0.21 -10.65 -28.97
N ASP A 88 0.18 -11.56 -27.99
CA ASP A 88 0.14 -13.02 -28.00
C ASP A 88 -0.48 -13.57 -26.69
N GLU A 89 -1.34 -14.59 -26.80
CA GLU A 89 -1.46 -15.61 -25.74
C GLU A 89 -0.22 -16.52 -25.83
N PRO A 90 0.25 -17.07 -24.69
CA PRO A 90 0.32 -18.53 -24.66
C PRO A 90 -0.19 -19.15 -23.36
N GLU A 91 -0.66 -20.37 -23.55
CA GLU A 91 -1.15 -21.35 -22.59
C GLU A 91 -0.01 -21.97 -21.73
N ASN A 92 -0.37 -22.34 -20.50
CA ASN A 92 0.07 -23.44 -19.64
C ASN A 92 1.54 -23.95 -19.66
N GLU A 93 2.13 -24.06 -18.46
CA GLU A 93 2.76 -25.31 -17.99
C GLU A 93 2.87 -25.34 -16.45
N VAL A 94 2.69 -26.55 -15.91
CA VAL A 94 2.62 -26.88 -14.48
C VAL A 94 4.00 -27.38 -14.06
N GLU A 95 4.56 -26.90 -12.94
CA GLU A 95 5.58 -27.65 -12.19
C GLU A 95 5.36 -27.54 -10.68
N GLU A 96 4.95 -28.68 -10.10
CA GLU A 96 5.13 -29.00 -8.68
C GLU A 96 6.63 -29.20 -8.41
N THR A 97 7.18 -28.54 -7.38
CA THR A 97 8.33 -29.12 -6.67
C THR A 97 8.19 -28.96 -5.16
N ASP A 98 8.40 -30.11 -4.54
CA ASP A 98 8.30 -30.51 -3.15
C ASP A 98 9.55 -30.05 -2.37
N PHE A 99 9.38 -29.19 -1.34
CA PHE A 99 10.47 -28.82 -0.43
C PHE A 99 10.00 -28.77 1.04
N ARG A 100 9.94 -29.96 1.63
CA ARG A 100 10.33 -30.38 2.99
C ARG A 100 10.42 -29.28 4.07
N ASP A 101 9.57 -29.40 5.09
CA ASP A 101 9.69 -28.74 6.39
C ASP A 101 11.03 -29.07 7.10
N PRO A 102 11.71 -28.10 7.72
CA PRO A 102 12.71 -28.38 8.75
C PRO A 102 12.05 -28.61 10.12
N PRO A 103 12.67 -29.41 11.00
CA PRO A 103 11.97 -30.05 12.12
C PRO A 103 11.72 -29.11 13.30
N LEU A 104 10.65 -29.43 14.01
CA LEU A 104 10.35 -29.01 15.38
C LEU A 104 11.52 -29.37 16.32
N SER A 105 12.02 -28.40 17.06
CA SER A 105 12.76 -28.63 18.29
C SER A 105 11.95 -28.06 19.45
N ASP A 106 11.38 -28.97 20.23
CA ASP A 106 10.93 -28.72 21.59
C ASP A 106 12.10 -28.24 22.43
N GLU A 107 11.98 -27.05 23.03
CA GLU A 107 12.58 -26.81 24.35
C GLU A 107 11.56 -26.11 25.26
N SER A 108 11.29 -26.86 26.33
CA SER A 108 10.42 -26.64 27.45
C SER A 108 10.85 -25.49 28.37
N ASP A 109 9.87 -25.02 29.14
CA ASP A 109 10.02 -24.45 30.49
C ASP A 109 10.57 -23.03 30.65
N LEU A 110 9.68 -22.05 30.47
CA LEU A 110 9.57 -20.93 31.41
C LEU A 110 8.09 -20.64 31.71
N LYS A 111 7.70 -20.94 32.95
CA LYS A 111 6.41 -20.61 33.58
C LYS A 111 5.94 -19.20 33.19
N LYS A 112 4.90 -19.08 32.35
CA LYS A 112 4.25 -17.79 32.08
C LYS A 112 2.92 -17.75 32.79
N GLU A 113 2.78 -16.78 33.70
CA GLU A 113 1.46 -16.33 34.17
C GLU A 113 0.53 -16.16 32.97
N ASN A 114 -0.69 -16.70 33.04
CA ASN A 114 -1.71 -16.57 32.01
C ASN A 114 -2.13 -15.10 31.89
N ASN A 115 -1.28 -14.31 31.23
CA ASN A 115 -1.62 -13.01 30.73
C ASN A 115 -2.29 -13.25 29.38
N ASN A 116 -3.62 -13.26 29.40
CA ASN A 116 -4.49 -13.36 28.24
C ASN A 116 -4.32 -12.12 27.34
N VAL A 117 -3.15 -12.00 26.70
CA VAL A 117 -2.80 -10.89 25.81
C VAL A 117 -3.14 -11.27 24.38
N ILE A 118 -3.88 -10.42 23.68
CA ILE A 118 -4.23 -10.59 22.27
C ILE A 118 -3.67 -9.41 21.49
N ARG A 119 -2.82 -9.69 20.50
CA ARG A 119 -2.26 -8.71 19.57
C ARG A 119 -3.18 -8.54 18.37
N VAL A 120 -3.57 -7.30 18.10
CA VAL A 120 -4.51 -6.95 17.05
C VAL A 120 -3.87 -5.93 16.12
N ALA A 121 -3.77 -6.26 14.83
CA ALA A 121 -3.31 -5.32 13.81
C ALA A 121 -4.53 -4.71 13.09
N LEU A 122 -4.58 -3.37 13.00
CA LEU A 122 -5.56 -2.67 12.19
C LEU A 122 -4.97 -2.41 10.80
N VAL A 123 -5.62 -2.93 9.76
CA VAL A 123 -5.24 -2.77 8.35
C VAL A 123 -6.38 -2.16 7.55
N GLY A 124 -6.07 -1.65 6.35
CA GLY A 124 -7.06 -1.07 5.45
C GLY A 124 -6.56 0.19 4.75
N ASN A 125 -7.34 0.65 3.77
CA ASN A 125 -6.97 1.76 2.89
C ASN A 125 -6.67 3.06 3.68
N PRO A 126 -5.82 3.95 3.15
CA PRO A 126 -5.75 5.34 3.62
C PRO A 126 -7.13 5.95 3.77
N ASN A 127 -7.32 6.74 4.83
CA ASN A 127 -8.60 7.40 5.16
C ASN A 127 -9.81 6.49 5.42
N ALA A 128 -9.64 5.17 5.56
CA ALA A 128 -10.74 4.24 5.88
C ALA A 128 -11.27 4.33 7.33
N GLY A 129 -10.73 5.22 8.17
CA GLY A 129 -11.14 5.37 9.57
C GLY A 129 -10.41 4.49 10.60
N LYS A 130 -9.31 3.83 10.21
CA LYS A 130 -8.47 3.00 11.12
C LYS A 130 -8.06 3.74 12.39
N THR A 131 -7.44 4.92 12.24
CA THR A 131 -6.98 5.74 13.36
C THR A 131 -8.15 6.21 14.24
N SER A 132 -9.35 6.40 13.68
CA SER A 132 -10.55 6.72 14.47
C SER A 132 -10.96 5.55 15.36
N ILE A 133 -11.00 4.32 14.81
CA ILE A 133 -11.28 3.10 15.59
C ILE A 133 -10.19 2.87 16.63
N PHE A 134 -8.91 3.03 16.25
CA PHE A 134 -7.77 2.93 17.15
C PHE A 134 -7.93 3.85 18.35
N ASN A 135 -8.17 5.14 18.12
CA ASN A 135 -8.30 6.14 19.18
C ASN A 135 -9.48 5.85 20.12
N LEU A 136 -10.61 5.40 19.57
CA LEU A 136 -11.78 4.99 20.36
C LEU A 136 -11.47 3.78 21.23
N ALA A 137 -10.69 2.82 20.72
CA ALA A 137 -10.35 1.59 21.42
C ALA A 137 -9.22 1.79 22.46
N SER A 138 -8.22 2.62 22.16
CA SER A 138 -7.04 2.84 23.02
C SER A 138 -7.25 3.89 24.10
N GLY A 139 -8.27 4.74 23.99
CA GLY A 139 -8.73 5.62 25.08
C GLY A 139 -7.66 6.59 25.62
N ALA A 140 -6.71 7.02 24.78
CA ALA A 140 -5.55 7.87 25.08
C ALA A 140 -4.28 7.17 25.62
N HIS A 141 -4.24 5.84 25.70
CA HIS A 141 -3.01 5.09 25.96
C HIS A 141 -2.33 4.70 24.64
N GLU A 142 -1.78 5.68 23.92
CA GLU A 142 -0.97 5.45 22.71
C GLU A 142 0.53 5.59 22.98
N HIS A 143 1.32 4.77 22.30
CA HIS A 143 2.75 4.93 22.14
C HIS A 143 3.06 5.02 20.65
N VAL A 144 3.78 6.07 20.24
CA VAL A 144 4.21 6.26 18.86
C VAL A 144 5.64 5.75 18.74
N GLY A 145 5.85 4.77 17.87
CA GLY A 145 7.16 4.19 17.62
C GLY A 145 7.53 4.25 16.13
N ASN A 146 8.81 4.48 15.86
CA ASN A 146 9.38 4.38 14.51
C ASN A 146 9.91 2.96 14.30
N TYR A 147 9.57 2.33 13.19
CA TYR A 147 10.15 1.04 12.83
C TYR A 147 11.59 1.20 12.32
N SER A 148 12.48 0.29 12.67
CA SER A 148 13.90 0.40 12.33
C SER A 148 14.12 0.42 10.82
N GLY A 149 14.63 1.53 10.29
CA GLY A 149 15.03 1.65 8.89
C GLY A 149 14.00 2.27 7.94
N VAL A 150 12.79 2.63 8.43
CA VAL A 150 11.78 3.32 7.62
C VAL A 150 11.12 4.46 8.41
N THR A 151 10.80 5.58 7.77
CA THR A 151 10.08 6.72 8.36
C THR A 151 8.56 6.47 8.44
N VAL A 152 8.18 5.25 8.76
CA VAL A 152 6.78 4.82 8.77
C VAL A 152 6.36 4.68 10.22
N ASP A 153 5.52 5.62 10.65
CA ASP A 153 5.01 5.67 12.02
C ASP A 153 4.00 4.56 12.24
N SER A 154 4.14 3.84 13.35
CA SER A 154 3.13 2.91 13.85
C SER A 154 2.71 3.34 15.25
N LYS A 155 1.41 3.23 15.52
CA LYS A 155 0.85 3.56 16.83
C LYS A 155 0.45 2.27 17.53
N GLU A 156 0.97 2.08 18.73
CA GLU A 156 0.54 0.99 19.59
C GLU A 156 -0.37 1.54 20.71
N GLY A 157 -1.46 0.84 20.97
CA GLY A 157 -2.39 1.17 22.04
C GLY A 157 -2.76 -0.06 22.83
N THR A 158 -3.15 0.12 24.10
CA THR A 158 -3.58 -1.02 24.93
C THR A 158 -4.96 -0.79 25.50
N LEU A 159 -5.79 -1.84 25.53
CA LEU A 159 -7.03 -1.85 26.29
C LEU A 159 -7.21 -3.17 27.04
N ARG A 160 -8.12 -3.17 28.01
CA ARG A 160 -8.53 -4.38 28.73
C ARG A 160 -10.02 -4.59 28.57
N HIS A 161 -10.42 -5.82 28.24
CA HIS A 161 -11.83 -6.18 28.11
C HIS A 161 -12.02 -7.66 28.49
N ASN A 162 -13.02 -7.96 29.33
CA ASN A 162 -13.37 -9.31 29.79
C ASN A 162 -12.18 -10.16 30.29
N GLY A 163 -11.25 -9.54 31.00
CA GLY A 163 -10.04 -10.22 31.52
C GLY A 163 -8.92 -10.43 30.50
N TYR A 164 -9.10 -10.00 29.25
CA TYR A 164 -8.04 -9.98 28.23
C TYR A 164 -7.40 -8.60 28.16
N LYS A 165 -6.09 -8.57 27.88
CA LYS A 165 -5.37 -7.36 27.49
C LYS A 165 -5.20 -7.38 25.98
N PHE A 166 -5.71 -6.38 25.29
CA PHE A 166 -5.50 -6.22 23.86
C PHE A 166 -4.37 -5.23 23.62
N ILE A 167 -3.47 -5.59 22.71
CA ILE A 167 -2.44 -4.69 22.16
C ILE A 167 -2.88 -4.41 20.72
N LEU A 168 -3.25 -3.17 20.44
CA LEU A 168 -3.65 -2.74 19.11
C LEU A 168 -2.48 -2.03 18.45
N THR A 169 -2.24 -2.36 17.18
CA THR A 169 -1.29 -1.63 16.34
C THR A 169 -2.04 -1.05 15.14
N ASP A 170 -2.05 0.28 15.03
CA ASP A 170 -2.53 0.99 13.83
C ASP A 170 -1.42 0.94 12.79
N LEU A 171 -1.63 0.14 11.75
CA LEU A 171 -0.69 0.04 10.64
C LEU A 171 -0.99 1.12 9.59
N PRO A 172 0.04 1.59 8.85
CA PRO A 172 -0.14 2.54 7.77
C PRO A 172 -1.24 2.14 6.81
N GLY A 173 -1.96 3.15 6.32
CA GLY A 173 -2.95 2.93 5.28
C GLY A 173 -2.30 2.30 4.06
N THR A 174 -2.77 1.12 3.69
CA THR A 174 -2.29 0.42 2.50
C THR A 174 -3.46 0.00 1.61
N TYR A 175 -3.24 0.10 0.31
CA TYR A 175 -4.16 -0.44 -0.71
C TYR A 175 -3.79 -1.86 -1.13
N SER A 176 -2.60 -2.35 -0.75
CA SER A 176 -2.08 -3.65 -1.18
C SER A 176 -0.98 -4.19 -0.27
N LEU A 177 -0.86 -5.52 -0.19
CA LEU A 177 0.28 -6.20 0.45
C LEU A 177 1.38 -6.56 -0.55
N SER A 178 1.33 -6.02 -1.76
CA SER A 178 2.31 -6.29 -2.84
C SER A 178 3.66 -5.59 -2.66
N ALA A 179 3.84 -4.80 -1.60
CA ALA A 179 5.13 -4.24 -1.17
C ALA A 179 5.80 -3.30 -2.19
N TYR A 180 5.01 -2.48 -2.90
CA TYR A 180 5.54 -1.50 -3.86
C TYR A 180 5.87 -0.14 -3.23
N SER A 181 5.27 0.18 -2.08
CA SER A 181 5.61 1.36 -1.29
C SER A 181 6.27 0.97 0.04
N PRO A 182 7.05 1.87 0.68
CA PRO A 182 7.59 1.64 2.02
C PRO A 182 6.51 1.29 3.04
N GLU A 183 5.34 1.92 2.94
CA GLU A 183 4.19 1.64 3.79
C GLU A 183 3.62 0.23 3.54
N GLU A 184 3.47 -0.18 2.28
CA GLU A 184 3.03 -1.54 1.92
C GLU A 184 4.03 -2.61 2.37
N LEU A 185 5.33 -2.35 2.19
CA LEU A 185 6.42 -3.19 2.67
C LEU A 185 6.35 -3.36 4.18
N TYR A 186 6.18 -2.25 4.90
CA TYR A 186 6.07 -2.25 6.35
C TYR A 186 4.87 -3.06 6.84
N VAL A 187 3.68 -2.82 6.29
CA VAL A 187 2.47 -3.57 6.66
C VAL A 187 2.67 -5.06 6.41
N ARG A 188 3.27 -5.43 5.27
CA ARG A 188 3.56 -6.82 4.93
C ARG A 188 4.54 -7.43 5.94
N SER A 189 5.71 -6.82 6.14
CA SER A 189 6.72 -7.28 7.09
C SER A 189 6.14 -7.43 8.49
N TYR A 190 5.39 -6.44 8.98
CA TYR A 190 4.74 -6.51 10.28
C TYR A 190 3.84 -7.74 10.41
N ILE A 191 2.96 -8.00 9.43
CA ILE A 191 2.06 -9.15 9.46
C ILE A 191 2.84 -10.48 9.52
N PHE A 192 3.92 -10.61 8.76
CA PHE A 192 4.70 -11.84 8.69
C PHE A 192 5.66 -12.04 9.87
N GLU A 193 6.25 -10.96 10.37
CA GLU A 193 7.30 -10.97 11.40
C GLU A 193 6.67 -10.92 12.81
N GLU A 194 5.78 -9.97 13.07
CA GLU A 194 5.17 -9.77 14.40
C GLU A 194 4.01 -10.73 14.68
N LYS A 195 3.46 -11.36 13.62
CA LYS A 195 2.41 -12.39 13.69
C LYS A 195 1.28 -12.02 14.67
N PRO A 196 0.51 -10.96 14.38
CA PRO A 196 -0.60 -10.58 15.24
C PRO A 196 -1.62 -11.72 15.34
N ASP A 197 -2.22 -11.90 16.52
CA ASP A 197 -3.23 -12.93 16.76
C ASP A 197 -4.52 -12.67 15.95
N VAL A 198 -4.84 -11.39 15.72
CA VAL A 198 -6.02 -10.96 14.98
C VAL A 198 -5.65 -9.82 14.03
N ILE A 199 -6.16 -9.88 12.80
CA ILE A 199 -6.12 -8.77 11.85
C ILE A 199 -7.53 -8.24 11.66
N VAL A 200 -7.71 -6.94 11.90
CA VAL A 200 -8.97 -6.23 11.66
C VAL A 200 -8.82 -5.40 10.40
N ASN A 201 -9.50 -5.80 9.34
CA ASN A 201 -9.55 -5.06 8.09
C ASN A 201 -10.67 -4.00 8.13
N VAL A 202 -10.28 -2.73 8.18
CA VAL A 202 -11.19 -1.59 8.23
C VAL A 202 -11.52 -1.12 6.82
N VAL A 203 -12.80 -1.16 6.47
CA VAL A 203 -13.31 -0.82 5.14
C VAL A 203 -14.33 0.31 5.26
N SER A 204 -14.18 1.35 4.42
CA SER A 204 -15.19 2.41 4.31
C SER A 204 -16.39 1.90 3.50
N ALA A 205 -17.60 2.16 3.98
CA ALA A 205 -18.85 1.78 3.30
C ALA A 205 -19.33 2.80 2.25
N SER A 206 -18.70 3.99 2.22
CA SER A 206 -19.04 5.14 1.37
C SER A 206 -18.63 4.98 -0.08
#